data_AF-A0A3B8W9Q1-F1
#
_entry.id   AF-A0A3B8W9Q1-F1
#
_cell.length_a   1.000
_cell.length_b   1.000
_cell.length_c   1.000
_cell.angle_alpha   90.00
_cell.angle_beta   90.00
_cell.angle_gamma   90.00
#
_symmetry.space_group_name_H-M   'P 1'
#
loop_
_entity.id
_entity.type
_entity.pdbx_description
1 polymer ?
#
loop_
_entity_poly.entity_id
_entity_poly.type
_entity_poly.pdbx_seq_one_letter_code
_entity_poly.pdbx_strand_id
1 'polypeptide(L)'
;MIRIRTAVPTAILSLFMTSTQALAEMQTETIEYTVDGETFTGYLAWDDEFDQKRPGVLVVHEWWGHNDFAREQAEKLAASGYTAFALDMYGSGKQADHPDTAQKFMQ
;
A
#
# COMPACT_ATOMS: atom_id res chain seq x y z
N MET A 1 -36.38 -54.02 42.00
CA MET A 1 -35.23 -54.53 41.21
C MET A 1 -34.84 -53.43 40.21
N ILE A 2 -33.70 -52.78 40.43
CA ILE A 2 -32.52 -52.74 39.53
C ILE A 2 -32.82 -51.95 38.23
N ARG A 3 -32.51 -50.63 38.21
CA ARG A 3 -31.40 -49.96 37.46
C ARG A 3 -31.37 -50.35 35.97
N ILE A 4 -31.32 -49.40 35.02
CA ILE A 4 -30.10 -48.67 34.65
C ILE A 4 -30.50 -47.41 33.84
N ARG A 5 -29.92 -46.26 34.22
CA ARG A 5 -29.95 -45.00 33.49
C ARG A 5 -28.97 -45.12 32.31
N THR A 6 -29.42 -45.03 31.07
CA THR A 6 -28.54 -44.87 29.91
C THR A 6 -28.33 -43.37 29.67
N ALA A 7 -27.12 -42.91 29.98
CA ALA A 7 -26.65 -41.57 29.68
C ALA A 7 -26.40 -41.45 28.17
N VAL A 8 -26.98 -40.42 27.55
CA VAL A 8 -26.69 -40.03 26.17
C VAL A 8 -25.31 -39.38 26.15
N PRO A 9 -24.32 -39.88 25.39
CA PRO A 9 -23.03 -39.23 25.28
C PRO A 9 -23.18 -37.97 24.45
N THR A 10 -22.82 -36.84 25.06
CA THR A 10 -22.78 -35.50 24.47
C THR A 10 -21.97 -35.52 23.17
N ALA A 11 -22.64 -35.27 22.04
CA ALA A 11 -21.99 -34.98 20.77
C ALA A 11 -21.36 -33.58 20.86
N ILE A 12 -20.06 -33.51 21.15
CA ILE A 12 -19.27 -32.27 21.01
C ILE A 12 -18.67 -32.31 19.61
N LEU A 13 -19.43 -31.83 18.62
CA LEU A 13 -18.89 -31.48 17.31
C LEU A 13 -18.32 -30.06 17.44
N SER A 14 -17.05 -29.96 17.85
CA SER A 14 -16.31 -28.69 17.87
C SER A 14 -16.09 -28.23 16.43
N LEU A 15 -17.00 -27.38 15.94
CA LEU A 15 -16.80 -26.63 14.71
C LEU A 15 -15.71 -25.58 14.98
N PHE A 16 -14.45 -25.90 14.61
CA PHE A 16 -13.40 -24.90 14.57
C PHE A 16 -13.74 -23.89 13.47
N MET A 17 -14.40 -22.79 13.86
CA MET A 17 -14.50 -21.60 13.03
C MET A 17 -13.11 -20.97 12.97
N THR A 18 -12.34 -21.31 11.95
CA THR A 18 -11.13 -20.57 11.62
C THR A 18 -11.56 -19.22 11.05
N SER A 19 -11.59 -18.20 11.91
CA SER A 19 -11.72 -16.82 11.48
C SER A 19 -10.48 -16.45 10.67
N THR A 20 -10.60 -16.36 9.35
CA THR A 20 -9.60 -15.70 8.51
C THR A 20 -9.64 -14.22 8.89
N GLN A 21 -8.75 -13.80 9.79
CA GLN A 21 -8.52 -12.38 9.99
C GLN A 21 -7.88 -11.87 8.71
N ALA A 22 -8.54 -10.93 8.04
CA ALA A 22 -7.89 -10.14 7.00
C ALA A 22 -6.72 -9.42 7.67
N LEU A 23 -5.50 -9.73 7.22
CA LEU A 23 -4.32 -8.98 7.63
C LEU A 23 -4.36 -7.68 6.84
N ALA A 24 -4.40 -6.55 7.53
CA ALA A 24 -4.11 -5.27 6.92
C ALA A 24 -2.80 -5.36 6.14
N GLU A 25 -2.83 -5.03 4.86
CA GLU A 25 -1.69 -5.09 3.96
C GLU A 25 -1.47 -3.72 3.31
N MET A 26 -0.20 -3.34 3.20
CA MET A 26 0.19 -2.17 2.44
C MET A 26 -0.16 -2.39 0.97
N GLN A 27 -1.10 -1.62 0.45
CA GLN A 27 -1.48 -1.66 -0.95
C GLN A 27 -0.72 -0.61 -1.72
N THR A 28 -0.32 -0.98 -2.94
CA THR A 28 0.48 -0.11 -3.80
C THR A 28 0.00 -0.22 -5.24
N GLU A 29 -0.01 0.91 -5.95
CA GLU A 29 -0.46 0.97 -7.33
C GLU A 29 0.36 1.99 -8.11
N THR A 30 0.74 1.64 -9.35
CA THR A 30 1.29 2.63 -10.29
C THR A 30 0.14 3.25 -11.07
N ILE A 31 -0.04 4.57 -10.93
CA ILE A 31 -1.10 5.32 -11.57
C ILE A 31 -0.52 6.11 -12.73
N GLU A 32 -1.13 5.98 -13.90
CA GLU A 32 -0.91 6.87 -15.04
C GLU A 32 -1.79 8.11 -14.92
N TYR A 33 -1.23 9.30 -15.18
CA TYR A 33 -1.98 10.56 -15.16
C TYR A 33 -1.50 11.49 -16.26
N THR A 34 -2.32 12.47 -16.62
CA THR A 34 -2.03 13.42 -17.71
C THR A 34 -1.97 14.85 -17.18
N VAL A 35 -0.94 15.60 -17.58
CA VAL A 35 -0.80 17.03 -17.32
C VAL A 35 -0.50 17.71 -18.66
N ASP A 36 -1.32 18.69 -19.05
CA ASP A 36 -1.15 19.45 -20.30
C ASP A 36 -1.01 18.60 -21.57
N GLY A 37 -1.61 17.41 -21.58
CA GLY A 37 -1.56 16.45 -22.69
C GLY A 37 -0.34 15.52 -22.70
N GLU A 38 0.57 15.65 -21.74
CA GLU A 38 1.69 14.73 -21.52
C GLU A 38 1.32 13.69 -20.46
N THR A 39 1.74 12.43 -20.70
CA THR A 39 1.48 11.29 -19.80
C THR A 39 2.63 11.10 -18.82
N PHE A 40 2.28 10.96 -17.55
CA PHE A 40 3.17 10.73 -16.42
C PHE A 40 2.73 9.49 -15.64
N THR A 41 3.61 9.02 -14.77
CA THR A 41 3.30 7.94 -13.83
C THR A 41 3.55 8.38 -12.40
N GLY A 42 2.88 7.76 -11.46
CA GLY A 42 3.15 7.92 -10.05
C GLY A 42 2.84 6.65 -9.29
N TYR A 43 3.25 6.63 -8.03
CA TYR A 43 3.16 5.49 -7.14
C TYR A 43 2.25 5.85 -5.96
N LEU A 44 1.09 5.22 -5.91
CA LEU A 44 0.12 5.35 -4.82
C LEU A 44 0.39 4.26 -3.78
N ALA A 45 0.48 4.65 -2.52
CA ALA A 45 0.57 3.75 -1.38
C ALA A 45 -0.55 4.07 -0.38
N TRP A 46 -1.21 3.04 0.13
CA TRP A 46 -2.19 3.16 1.20
C TRP A 46 -2.28 1.86 2.00
N ASP A 47 -2.59 1.97 3.28
CA ASP A 47 -2.91 0.82 4.11
C ASP A 47 -4.42 0.48 3.99
N ASP A 48 -4.78 -0.77 3.72
CA ASP A 48 -6.17 -1.21 3.59
C ASP A 48 -6.85 -1.56 4.92
N GLU A 49 -6.17 -1.41 6.06
CA GLU A 49 -6.80 -1.45 7.39
C GLU A 49 -7.89 -0.38 7.55
N PHE A 50 -7.76 0.72 6.79
CA PHE A 50 -8.59 1.91 6.95
C PHE A 50 -9.66 2.01 5.86
N ASP A 51 -10.89 1.64 6.23
CA ASP A 51 -12.08 1.75 5.35
C ASP A 51 -12.61 3.18 5.17
N GLN A 52 -12.08 4.16 5.91
CA GLN A 52 -12.52 5.55 5.89
C GLN A 52 -11.62 6.45 5.03
N LYS A 53 -12.16 7.59 4.56
CA LYS A 53 -11.37 8.60 3.86
C LYS A 53 -10.21 9.10 4.73
N ARG A 54 -9.03 9.21 4.12
CA ARG A 54 -7.80 9.67 4.77
C ARG A 54 -7.27 10.94 4.12
N PRO A 55 -6.47 11.74 4.84
CA PRO A 55 -5.73 12.83 4.23
C PRO A 55 -4.78 12.29 3.15
N GLY A 56 -4.77 12.95 2.00
CA GLY A 56 -3.84 12.67 0.92
C GLY A 56 -2.53 13.43 1.10
N VAL A 57 -1.40 12.78 0.84
CA VAL A 57 -0.07 13.41 0.83
C VAL A 57 0.59 13.22 -0.52
N LEU A 58 1.08 14.31 -1.10
CA LEU A 58 1.87 14.29 -2.32
C LEU A 58 3.36 14.21 -1.96
N VAL A 59 4.07 13.22 -2.52
CA VAL A 59 5.51 13.05 -2.32
C VAL A 59 6.23 13.45 -3.60
N VAL A 60 6.96 14.57 -3.55
CA VAL A 60 7.78 15.06 -4.66
C VAL A 60 9.19 14.52 -4.47
N HIS A 61 9.70 13.79 -5.45
CA HIS A 61 11.07 13.27 -5.40
C HIS A 61 12.10 14.39 -5.53
N GLU A 62 13.33 14.12 -5.08
CA GLU A 62 14.46 15.02 -5.29
C GLU A 62 15.02 14.92 -6.72
N TRP A 63 16.09 15.67 -7.00
CA TRP A 63 16.78 15.73 -8.30
C TRP A 63 17.16 14.37 -8.93
N TRP A 64 17.26 13.29 -8.16
CA TRP A 64 17.52 11.92 -8.67
C TRP A 64 16.37 11.31 -9.46
N GLY A 65 15.17 11.89 -9.43
CA GLY A 65 14.00 11.34 -10.09
C GLY A 65 13.15 10.45 -9.19
N HIS A 66 12.10 9.87 -9.75
CA HIS A 66 11.15 9.01 -9.03
C HIS A 66 11.74 7.61 -8.79
N ASN A 67 12.54 7.48 -7.73
CA ASN A 67 13.25 6.25 -7.36
C ASN A 67 12.61 5.52 -6.16
N ASP A 68 13.21 4.38 -5.78
CA ASP A 68 12.75 3.55 -4.67
C ASP A 68 12.70 4.33 -3.35
N PHE A 69 13.62 5.28 -3.13
CA PHE A 69 13.59 6.12 -1.95
C PHE A 69 12.29 6.95 -1.90
N ALA A 70 11.89 7.60 -2.99
CA ALA A 70 10.64 8.36 -3.04
C ALA A 70 9.40 7.47 -2.77
N ARG A 71 9.42 6.22 -3.25
CA ARG A 71 8.34 5.24 -3.03
C ARG A 71 8.29 4.75 -1.58
N GLU A 72 9.44 4.43 -0.99
CA GLU A 72 9.57 4.05 0.42
C GLU A 72 9.03 5.15 1.35
N GLN A 73 9.26 6.43 0.99
CA GLN A 73 8.70 7.55 1.74
C GLN A 73 7.17 7.61 1.65
N ALA A 74 6.57 7.26 0.51
CA ALA A 74 5.12 7.13 0.37
C ALA A 74 4.58 5.97 1.22
N GLU A 75 5.26 4.82 1.23
CA GLU A 75 4.89 3.66 2.06
C GLU A 75 4.94 4.00 3.56
N LYS A 76 5.97 4.71 4.03
CA LYS A 76 6.07 5.16 5.44
C LYS A 76 4.92 6.09 5.84
N LEU A 77 4.50 6.97 4.93
CA LEU A 77 3.35 7.84 5.15
C LEU A 77 2.06 7.03 5.15
N ALA A 78 1.91 6.07 4.24
CA ALA A 78 0.76 5.18 4.21
C ALA A 78 0.62 4.37 5.51
N ALA A 79 1.72 3.81 6.01
CA ALA A 79 1.79 3.09 7.29
C ALA A 79 1.48 4.00 8.50
N SER A 80 1.57 5.32 8.34
CA SER A 80 1.21 6.30 9.36
C SER A 80 -0.26 6.75 9.26
N GLY A 81 -1.07 6.12 8.40
CA GLY A 81 -2.50 6.40 8.24
C GLY A 81 -2.87 7.40 7.15
N TYR A 82 -1.94 7.73 6.24
CA TYR A 82 -2.21 8.58 5.08
C TYR A 82 -2.52 7.75 3.83
N THR A 83 -3.03 8.42 2.80
CA THR A 83 -2.93 7.93 1.41
C THR A 83 -1.85 8.76 0.73
N ALA A 84 -0.74 8.13 0.32
CA ALA A 84 0.43 8.84 -0.18
C ALA A 84 0.63 8.57 -1.67
N PHE A 85 0.81 9.63 -2.46
CA PHE A 85 1.07 9.56 -3.89
C PHE A 85 2.41 10.19 -4.21
N ALA A 86 3.40 9.36 -4.55
CA ALA A 86 4.68 9.80 -5.06
C ALA A 86 4.60 9.97 -6.58
N LEU A 87 4.66 11.20 -7.06
CA LEU A 87 4.61 11.47 -8.51
C LEU A 87 6.00 11.40 -9.14
N ASP A 88 6.07 11.01 -10.41
CA ASP A 88 7.22 11.27 -11.27
C ASP A 88 7.07 12.66 -11.91
N MET A 89 7.81 13.64 -11.40
CA MET A 89 7.81 15.02 -11.89
C MET A 89 8.53 15.17 -13.23
N TYR A 90 9.49 14.27 -13.53
CA TYR A 90 10.27 14.35 -14.77
C TYR A 90 9.63 13.59 -15.93
N GLY A 91 8.72 12.68 -15.62
CA GLY A 91 8.02 11.81 -16.56
C GLY A 91 8.90 10.69 -17.12
N SER A 92 8.23 9.67 -17.66
CA SER A 92 8.84 8.51 -18.32
C SER A 92 9.82 7.70 -17.45
N GLY A 93 9.76 7.80 -16.12
CA GLY A 93 10.59 7.03 -15.19
C GLY A 93 12.05 7.46 -15.16
N LYS A 94 12.35 8.72 -15.46
CA LYS A 94 13.73 9.25 -15.44
C LYS A 94 14.32 9.15 -14.03
N GLN A 95 15.43 8.44 -13.91
CA GLN A 95 16.22 8.33 -12.69
C GLN A 95 17.70 8.56 -12.99
N ALA A 96 18.40 9.19 -12.06
CA ALA A 96 19.82 9.45 -12.17
C ALA A 96 20.60 8.70 -11.08
N ASP A 97 21.77 8.20 -11.45
CA ASP A 97 22.75 7.53 -10.60
C ASP A 97 24.04 8.35 -10.40
N HIS A 98 24.19 9.43 -11.17
CA HIS A 98 25.34 10.35 -11.12
C HIS A 98 24.88 11.83 -11.20
N PRO A 99 25.51 12.76 -10.45
CA PRO A 99 25.11 14.17 -10.43
C PRO A 99 25.00 14.83 -11.82
N ASP A 100 25.90 14.50 -12.74
CA ASP A 100 25.89 15.03 -14.11
C ASP A 100 24.63 14.63 -14.89
N THR A 101 24.05 13.47 -14.60
CA THR A 101 22.79 13.01 -15.20
C THR A 101 21.62 13.70 -14.52
N ALA A 102 21.63 13.80 -13.18
CA ALA A 102 20.58 14.47 -12.42
C ALA A 102 20.44 15.95 -12.83
N GLN A 103 21.56 16.65 -13.06
CA GLN A 103 21.57 18.03 -13.52
C GLN A 103 20.89 18.23 -14.89
N LYS A 104 20.87 17.20 -15.75
CA LYS A 104 20.21 17.28 -17.06
C LYS A 104 18.69 17.16 -16.99
N PHE A 105 18.15 16.60 -15.90
CA PHE A 105 16.70 16.49 -15.71
C PHE A 105 16.06 17.77 -15.15
N MET A 106 16.87 18.62 -14.52
CA MET A 106 16.43 19.89 -13.93
C MET A 106 16.38 21.07 -14.93
N GLN A 107 16.75 20.84 -16.18
CA GLN A 107 16.80 21.85 -17.26
C GLN A 107 15.60 21.69 -18.19
#